data_AF-A0A158JFU0-F1
#
_entry.id   AF-A0A158JFU0-F1
#
_cell.length_a   1.000
_cell.length_b   1.000
_cell.length_c   1.000
_cell.angle_alpha   90.00
_cell.angle_beta   90.00
_cell.angle_gamma   90.00
#
_symmetry.space_group_name_H-M   'P 1'
#
loop_
_entity.id
_entity.type
_entity.pdbx_description
1 polymer ?
#
loop_
_entity_poly.entity_id
_entity_poly.type
_entity_poly.pdbx_seq_one_letter_code
_entity_poly.pdbx_strand_id
1 'polypeptide(L)'
;MIRFPASMRVFERGWLSSNNVLFIDDERTALVDSGYASHAAQTRTLVQHALGARPLDLVVNTHLHSDHCGGNALLQRAYDCDTLIPASEANAVRNWDEDALTFRATGQSCERFDFTGTIEPGSSLRLGGLDWSVLGAPGHDPHSLMLYCAEERVLISADALWEKGFGVIFPELEGESGFAEQRAVLDLIATLDVRAVIPGHGAPFTDVSHALEVASSRLDYLRADPARNAKNALKVLIVFKLMEVRSMSFDALRHMTDSARAMRSAADLLATSSKRSAVLKQCVDELARSGAVRVDGETLLAA
;
A
#
# COMPACT_ATOMS: atom_id res chain seq x y z
N MET A 1 -11.85 -17.77 12.86
CA MET A 1 -12.16 -16.35 12.65
C MET A 1 -11.32 -15.56 13.65
N ILE A 2 -10.50 -14.62 13.18
CA ILE A 2 -9.62 -13.82 14.05
C ILE A 2 -10.50 -12.91 14.90
N ARG A 3 -10.29 -12.91 16.21
CA ARG A 3 -11.02 -12.04 17.14
C ARG A 3 -10.13 -10.85 17.52
N PHE A 4 -10.55 -9.69 17.05
CA PHE A 4 -9.98 -8.39 17.40
C PHE A 4 -10.73 -7.76 18.59
N PRO A 5 -10.13 -6.76 19.27
CA PRO A 5 -10.80 -5.97 20.30
C PRO A 5 -12.13 -5.39 19.81
N ALA A 6 -13.08 -5.21 20.73
CA ALA A 6 -14.39 -4.64 20.39
C ALA A 6 -14.28 -3.18 19.87
N SER A 7 -13.22 -2.47 20.28
CA SER A 7 -12.89 -1.12 19.82
C SER A 7 -12.27 -1.09 18.42
N MET A 8 -12.00 -2.24 17.78
CA MET A 8 -11.34 -2.31 16.48
C MET A 8 -12.20 -3.03 15.43
N ARG A 9 -12.30 -2.45 14.24
CA ARG A 9 -12.99 -3.03 13.09
C ARG A 9 -12.09 -2.99 11.86
N VAL A 10 -11.88 -4.14 11.24
CA VAL A 10 -11.11 -4.23 10.00
C VAL A 10 -12.08 -4.22 8.82
N PHE A 11 -11.89 -3.28 7.90
CA PHE A 11 -12.53 -3.28 6.59
C PHE A 11 -11.58 -3.96 5.62
N GLU A 12 -11.77 -5.26 5.40
CA GLU A 12 -11.04 -5.98 4.35
C GLU A 12 -11.46 -5.43 2.98
N ARG A 13 -10.48 -5.00 2.18
CA ARG A 13 -10.68 -4.40 0.86
C ARG A 13 -10.14 -5.32 -0.24
N GLY A 14 -10.63 -5.10 -1.46
CA GLY A 14 -10.04 -5.73 -2.64
C GLY A 14 -8.69 -5.09 -3.01
N TRP A 15 -7.91 -5.75 -3.86
CA TRP A 15 -6.52 -5.38 -4.18
C TRP A 15 -6.27 -3.96 -4.72
N LEU A 16 -7.29 -3.23 -5.18
CA LEU A 16 -7.13 -1.82 -5.57
C LEU A 16 -7.01 -0.88 -4.36
N SER A 17 -7.40 -1.30 -3.16
CA SER A 17 -7.35 -0.46 -1.97
C SER A 17 -6.77 -1.22 -0.81
N SER A 18 -5.99 -0.54 0.02
CA SER A 18 -5.53 -1.14 1.25
C SER A 18 -6.68 -1.31 2.24
N ASN A 19 -6.52 -2.29 3.13
CA ASN A 19 -7.40 -2.51 4.27
C ASN A 19 -7.43 -1.26 5.14
N ASN A 20 -8.61 -0.98 5.70
CA ASN A 20 -8.76 0.12 6.65
C ASN A 20 -9.02 -0.46 8.04
N VAL A 21 -8.44 0.15 9.07
CA VAL A 21 -8.69 -0.25 10.46
C VAL A 21 -9.35 0.90 11.20
N LEU A 22 -10.63 0.73 11.50
CA LEU A 22 -11.41 1.69 12.26
C LEU A 22 -11.35 1.37 13.75
N PHE A 23 -10.97 2.37 14.53
CA PHE A 23 -10.93 2.38 15.98
C PHE A 23 -12.07 3.22 16.55
N ILE A 24 -12.72 2.70 17.58
CA ILE A 24 -13.84 3.34 18.27
C ILE A 24 -13.65 3.11 19.78
N ASP A 25 -13.30 4.16 20.51
CA ASP A 25 -13.33 4.20 21.97
C ASP A 25 -14.17 5.39 22.46
N ASP A 26 -14.22 5.65 23.76
CA ASP A 26 -15.02 6.73 24.33
C ASP A 26 -14.42 8.13 24.10
N GLU A 27 -13.10 8.21 23.86
CA GLU A 27 -12.37 9.48 23.69
C GLU A 27 -12.34 9.91 22.23
N ARG A 28 -12.01 9.01 21.31
CA ARG A 28 -11.86 9.31 19.89
C ARG A 28 -12.16 8.13 18.98
N THR A 29 -12.47 8.45 17.74
CA THR A 29 -12.54 7.52 16.63
C THR A 29 -11.36 7.77 15.70
N ALA A 30 -10.80 6.71 15.12
CA ALA A 30 -9.67 6.84 14.21
C ALA A 30 -9.74 5.82 13.08
N LEU A 31 -9.28 6.18 11.89
CA LEU A 31 -9.15 5.29 10.75
C LEU A 31 -7.67 5.20 10.36
N VAL A 32 -7.12 3.99 10.31
CA VAL A 32 -5.81 3.74 9.69
C VAL A 32 -6.02 3.38 8.22
N ASP A 33 -5.41 4.18 7.34
CA ASP A 33 -5.50 4.18 5.88
C ASP A 33 -6.94 4.32 5.33
N SER A 34 -7.07 4.87 4.11
CA SER A 34 -8.36 5.31 3.55
C SER A 34 -8.68 4.70 2.17
N GLY A 35 -7.85 3.80 1.67
CA GLY A 35 -8.06 3.15 0.38
C GLY A 35 -7.70 4.05 -0.81
N TYR A 36 -8.08 3.62 -2.00
CA TYR A 36 -7.79 4.33 -3.26
C TYR A 36 -8.86 5.37 -3.59
N ALA A 37 -8.49 6.40 -4.37
CA ALA A 37 -9.35 7.54 -4.68
C ALA A 37 -10.68 7.15 -5.35
N SER A 38 -10.66 6.18 -6.28
CA SER A 38 -11.89 5.68 -6.92
C SER A 38 -12.83 4.94 -5.96
N HIS A 39 -12.33 4.52 -4.80
CA HIS A 39 -13.09 3.89 -3.72
C HIS A 39 -13.36 4.82 -2.53
N ALA A 40 -13.00 6.12 -2.60
CA ALA A 40 -13.17 7.05 -1.48
C ALA A 40 -14.63 7.11 -0.97
N ALA A 41 -15.61 7.16 -1.89
CA ALA A 41 -17.02 7.14 -1.51
C ALA A 41 -17.42 5.85 -0.77
N GLN A 42 -16.91 4.69 -1.20
CA GLN A 42 -17.12 3.43 -0.51
C GLN A 42 -16.49 3.45 0.89
N THR A 43 -15.25 3.96 1.02
CA THR A 43 -14.59 4.11 2.33
C THR A 43 -15.42 4.97 3.28
N ARG A 44 -15.91 6.13 2.82
CA ARG A 44 -16.79 7.00 3.61
C ARG A 44 -18.06 6.25 4.05
N THR A 45 -18.70 5.50 3.16
CA THR A 45 -19.91 4.73 3.52
C THR A 45 -19.62 3.66 4.58
N LEU A 46 -18.50 2.95 4.50
CA LEU A 46 -18.09 1.95 5.50
C LEU A 46 -17.87 2.60 6.86
N VAL A 47 -17.14 3.72 6.90
CA VAL A 47 -16.90 4.51 8.12
C VAL A 47 -18.22 5.01 8.71
N GLN A 48 -19.06 5.65 7.90
CA GLN A 48 -20.35 6.18 8.34
C GLN A 48 -21.25 5.07 8.91
N HIS A 49 -21.35 3.93 8.24
CA HIS A 49 -22.14 2.80 8.72
C HIS A 49 -21.62 2.27 10.05
N ALA A 50 -20.30 2.19 10.23
CA ALA A 50 -19.69 1.68 11.44
C ALA A 50 -19.80 2.63 12.65
N LEU A 51 -19.71 3.94 12.41
CA LEU A 51 -19.76 5.00 13.43
C LEU A 51 -21.19 5.47 13.76
N GLY A 52 -22.14 5.28 12.85
CA GLY A 52 -23.49 5.80 13.01
C GLY A 52 -23.50 7.33 13.07
N ALA A 53 -23.86 7.88 14.23
CA ALA A 53 -23.89 9.33 14.46
C ALA A 53 -22.56 9.90 14.99
N ARG A 54 -21.58 9.05 15.35
CA ARG A 54 -20.28 9.54 15.85
C ARG A 54 -19.45 10.12 14.68
N PRO A 55 -18.76 11.25 14.88
CA PRO A 55 -17.82 11.76 13.88
C PRO A 55 -16.61 10.83 13.75
N LEU A 56 -15.90 10.91 12.63
CA LEU A 56 -14.51 10.43 12.53
C LEU A 56 -13.60 11.54 13.04
N ASP A 57 -12.76 11.27 14.04
CA ASP A 57 -11.93 12.31 14.67
C ASP A 57 -10.50 12.31 14.13
N LEU A 58 -10.00 11.19 13.61
CA LEU A 58 -8.61 11.03 13.17
C LEU A 58 -8.48 10.09 11.96
N VAL A 59 -7.65 10.48 11.00
CA VAL A 59 -7.07 9.59 9.98
C VAL A 59 -5.58 9.44 10.24
N VAL A 60 -5.06 8.22 10.18
CA VAL A 60 -3.63 7.90 10.30
C VAL A 60 -3.20 7.17 9.04
N ASN A 61 -2.16 7.64 8.36
CA ASN A 61 -1.59 6.93 7.22
C ASN A 61 -0.34 6.15 7.61
N THR A 62 -0.28 4.89 7.18
CA THR A 62 0.92 4.06 7.32
C THR A 62 2.03 4.53 6.38
N HIS A 63 1.66 4.88 5.15
CA HIS A 63 2.48 5.53 4.13
C HIS A 63 1.57 6.19 3.08
N LEU A 64 2.14 6.98 2.17
CA LEU A 64 1.35 7.81 1.27
C LEU A 64 1.25 7.29 -0.16
N HIS A 65 1.32 5.97 -0.39
CA HIS A 65 0.82 5.41 -1.64
C HIS A 65 -0.69 5.65 -1.80
N SER A 66 -1.13 5.82 -3.05
CA SER A 66 -2.47 6.35 -3.33
C SER A 66 -3.61 5.41 -2.95
N ASP A 67 -3.36 4.12 -2.79
CA ASP A 67 -4.27 3.13 -2.22
C ASP A 67 -4.32 3.07 -0.71
N HIS A 68 -3.44 3.81 -0.02
CA HIS A 68 -3.45 3.98 1.42
C HIS A 68 -4.00 5.34 1.83
N CYS A 69 -3.81 6.38 1.01
CA CYS A 69 -4.21 7.76 1.34
C CYS A 69 -5.29 8.36 0.42
N GLY A 70 -5.73 7.65 -0.63
CA GLY A 70 -6.62 8.18 -1.66
C GLY A 70 -8.02 8.59 -1.19
N GLY A 71 -8.45 8.09 -0.03
CA GLY A 71 -9.71 8.51 0.61
C GLY A 71 -9.59 9.76 1.51
N ASN A 72 -8.38 10.23 1.81
CA ASN A 72 -8.13 11.26 2.82
C ASN A 72 -8.91 12.56 2.54
N ALA A 73 -8.78 13.10 1.33
CA ALA A 73 -9.41 14.38 0.96
C ALA A 73 -10.94 14.35 1.12
N LEU A 74 -11.58 13.23 0.74
CA LEU A 74 -13.02 13.07 0.92
C LEU A 74 -13.41 12.95 2.39
N LEU A 75 -12.62 12.23 3.20
CA LEU A 75 -12.87 12.10 4.63
C LEU A 75 -12.73 13.44 5.34
N GLN A 76 -11.70 14.25 5.04
CA GLN A 76 -11.51 15.60 5.60
C GLN A 76 -12.63 16.57 5.24
N ARG A 77 -13.25 16.42 4.06
CA ARG A 77 -14.45 17.21 3.71
C ARG A 77 -15.71 16.72 4.42
N ALA A 78 -15.79 15.42 4.69
CA ALA A 78 -16.96 14.81 5.31
C ALA A 78 -16.93 14.89 6.84
N TYR A 79 -15.74 14.96 7.42
CA TYR A 79 -15.45 14.96 8.84
C TYR A 79 -14.39 16.01 9.12
N ASP A 80 -14.57 16.81 10.17
CA ASP A 80 -13.54 17.74 10.68
C ASP A 80 -12.47 16.96 11.46
N CYS A 81 -11.82 16.01 10.79
CA CYS A 81 -10.91 15.05 11.38
C CYS A 81 -9.45 15.52 11.29
N ASP A 82 -8.68 15.23 12.33
CA ASP A 82 -7.23 15.29 12.27
C ASP A 82 -6.68 14.30 11.24
N THR A 83 -5.49 14.58 10.69
CA THR A 83 -4.80 13.65 9.80
C THR A 83 -3.32 13.59 10.17
N LEU A 84 -2.85 12.39 10.48
CA LEU A 84 -1.47 12.07 10.81
C LEU A 84 -0.83 11.30 9.65
N ILE A 85 0.33 11.78 9.21
CA ILE A 85 1.11 11.18 8.12
C ILE A 85 2.55 10.88 8.56
N PRO A 86 3.32 10.05 7.85
CA PRO A 86 4.75 9.89 8.11
C PRO A 86 5.49 11.23 8.09
N ALA A 87 6.28 11.51 9.13
CA ALA A 87 6.98 12.79 9.28
C ALA A 87 7.92 13.11 8.11
N SER A 88 8.53 12.08 7.51
CA SER A 88 9.42 12.22 6.35
C SER A 88 8.72 12.76 5.10
N GLU A 89 7.40 12.59 4.98
CA GLU A 89 6.63 13.02 3.81
C GLU A 89 5.92 14.37 4.00
N ALA A 90 6.05 14.99 5.17
CA ALA A 90 5.36 16.24 5.51
C ALA A 90 5.61 17.38 4.50
N ASN A 91 6.84 17.51 4.01
CA ASN A 91 7.17 18.54 3.01
C ASN A 91 6.58 18.21 1.63
N ALA A 92 6.57 16.93 1.25
CA ALA A 92 5.97 16.48 0.00
C ALA A 92 4.46 16.76 -0.02
N VAL A 93 3.75 16.50 1.09
CA VAL A 93 2.31 16.82 1.21
C VAL A 93 2.05 18.33 1.23
N ARG A 94 2.81 19.13 2.00
CA ARG A 94 2.64 20.61 2.03
C ARG A 94 2.75 21.23 0.64
N ASN A 95 3.73 20.78 -0.13
CA ASN A 95 3.97 21.26 -1.49
C ASN A 95 3.08 20.55 -2.52
N TRP A 96 2.42 19.46 -2.14
CA TRP A 96 1.73 18.51 -3.02
C TRP A 96 2.63 18.08 -4.19
N ASP A 97 3.84 17.66 -3.83
CA ASP A 97 4.83 17.13 -4.76
C ASP A 97 4.45 15.69 -5.13
N GLU A 98 3.66 15.55 -6.19
CA GLU A 98 3.17 14.25 -6.67
C GLU A 98 4.26 13.32 -7.22
N ASP A 99 5.47 13.85 -7.47
CA ASP A 99 6.63 13.02 -7.80
C ASP A 99 7.25 12.46 -6.51
N ALA A 100 7.43 13.28 -5.47
CA ALA A 100 7.90 12.81 -4.17
C ALA A 100 6.91 11.82 -3.51
N LEU A 101 5.60 12.08 -3.62
CA LEU A 101 4.51 11.20 -3.17
C LEU A 101 4.26 10.01 -4.11
N THR A 102 5.10 9.83 -5.13
CA THR A 102 5.10 8.74 -6.11
C THR A 102 3.83 8.55 -6.96
N PHE A 103 2.80 9.38 -6.83
CA PHE A 103 1.57 9.30 -7.65
C PHE A 103 1.87 9.40 -9.14
N ARG A 104 2.64 10.40 -9.56
CA ARG A 104 3.08 10.54 -10.96
C ARG A 104 4.06 9.42 -11.35
N ALA A 105 4.93 9.04 -10.42
CA ALA A 105 5.93 8.00 -10.62
C ALA A 105 5.30 6.64 -10.97
N THR A 106 4.13 6.34 -10.40
CA THR A 106 3.40 5.08 -10.58
C THR A 106 2.22 5.19 -11.56
N GLY A 107 1.93 6.38 -12.08
CA GLY A 107 0.79 6.64 -12.98
C GLY A 107 -0.57 6.52 -12.28
N GLN A 108 -0.58 6.76 -10.98
CA GLN A 108 -1.73 6.73 -10.10
C GLN A 108 -2.18 8.15 -9.75
N SER A 109 -3.34 8.27 -9.10
CA SER A 109 -3.88 9.56 -8.70
C SER A 109 -4.33 9.54 -7.25
N CYS A 110 -4.10 10.66 -6.57
CA CYS A 110 -4.61 10.93 -5.24
C CYS A 110 -5.14 12.36 -5.23
N GLU A 111 -6.27 12.59 -4.56
CA GLU A 111 -6.78 13.95 -4.41
C GLU A 111 -5.98 14.67 -3.32
N ARG A 112 -5.64 15.95 -3.56
CA ARG A 112 -4.93 16.78 -2.59
C ARG A 112 -5.64 16.79 -1.24
N PHE A 113 -4.89 16.46 -0.19
CA PHE A 113 -5.30 16.51 1.21
C PHE A 113 -4.23 17.23 2.04
N ASP A 114 -4.62 17.73 3.21
CA ASP A 114 -3.71 18.36 4.17
C ASP A 114 -3.47 17.44 5.38
N PHE A 115 -2.58 17.81 6.30
CA PHE A 115 -2.37 17.07 7.54
C PHE A 115 -2.29 18.01 8.73
N THR A 116 -2.69 17.52 9.90
CA THR A 116 -2.67 18.29 11.16
C THR A 116 -1.51 17.86 12.07
N GLY A 117 -0.90 16.70 11.82
CA GLY A 117 0.29 16.26 12.53
C GLY A 117 1.05 15.16 11.80
N THR A 118 2.14 14.71 12.42
CA THR A 118 3.05 13.71 11.85
C THR A 118 3.33 12.59 12.84
N ILE A 119 3.68 11.41 12.32
CA ILE A 119 4.12 10.25 13.10
C ILE A 119 5.48 9.76 12.60
N GLU A 120 6.29 9.26 13.53
CA GLU A 120 7.66 8.80 13.25
C GLU A 120 7.97 7.48 13.97
N PRO A 121 8.89 6.65 13.44
CA PRO A 121 9.34 5.44 14.11
C PRO A 121 9.81 5.73 15.55
N GLY A 122 9.42 4.87 16.49
CA GLY A 122 9.75 5.00 17.92
C GLY A 122 8.74 5.83 18.72
N SER A 123 7.79 6.52 18.05
CA SER A 123 6.66 7.15 18.72
C SER A 123 5.56 6.14 19.10
N SER A 124 4.56 6.61 19.85
CA SER A 124 3.36 5.83 20.19
C SER A 124 2.08 6.57 19.84
N LEU A 125 1.02 5.81 19.55
CA LEU A 125 -0.33 6.30 19.30
C LEU A 125 -1.32 5.61 20.24
N ARG A 126 -2.32 6.35 20.71
CA ARG A 126 -3.47 5.79 21.44
C ARG A 126 -4.65 5.67 20.47
N LEU A 127 -5.03 4.45 20.12
CA LEU A 127 -6.13 4.16 19.18
C LEU A 127 -7.03 3.05 19.75
N GLY A 128 -8.33 3.31 19.86
CA GLY A 128 -9.30 2.30 20.34
C GLY A 128 -9.06 1.90 21.80
N GLY A 129 -8.59 2.84 22.62
CA GLY A 129 -8.22 2.62 24.01
C GLY A 129 -6.95 1.77 24.21
N LEU A 130 -6.14 1.56 23.16
CA LEU A 130 -4.93 0.74 23.19
C LEU A 130 -3.70 1.56 22.79
N ASP A 131 -2.54 1.20 23.33
CA ASP A 131 -1.26 1.77 22.93
C ASP A 131 -0.67 1.01 21.74
N TRP A 132 -0.28 1.76 20.71
CA TRP A 132 0.33 1.27 19.48
C TRP A 132 1.72 1.87 19.34
N SER A 133 2.75 1.03 19.26
CA SER A 133 4.09 1.45 18.89
C SER A 133 4.18 1.67 17.38
N VAL A 134 4.73 2.81 16.97
CA VAL A 134 5.02 3.12 15.56
C VAL A 134 6.40 2.57 15.22
N LEU A 135 6.46 1.65 14.26
CA LEU A 135 7.70 1.02 13.82
C LEU A 135 8.00 1.44 12.39
N GLY A 136 9.27 1.74 12.08
CA GLY A 136 9.69 1.99 10.71
C GLY A 136 9.64 0.71 9.88
N ALA A 137 9.18 0.82 8.65
CA ALA A 137 9.05 -0.31 7.72
C ALA A 137 9.64 0.00 6.33
N PRO A 138 10.88 0.52 6.24
CA PRO A 138 11.51 0.78 4.95
C PRO A 138 11.69 -0.52 4.17
N GLY A 139 11.49 -0.47 2.86
CA GLY A 139 11.57 -1.63 1.98
C GLY A 139 10.67 -1.44 0.77
N HIS A 140 9.38 -1.76 0.92
CA HIS A 140 8.35 -1.42 -0.06
C HIS A 140 8.38 0.06 -0.45
N ASP A 141 8.38 0.92 0.59
CA ASP A 141 8.48 2.37 0.52
C ASP A 141 9.39 2.85 1.66
N PRO A 142 10.33 3.79 1.43
CA PRO A 142 11.28 4.24 2.47
C PRO A 142 10.63 4.94 3.67
N HIS A 143 9.41 5.46 3.52
CA HIS A 143 8.68 6.25 4.51
C HIS A 143 7.63 5.42 5.26
N SER A 144 7.49 4.14 4.92
CA SER A 144 6.44 3.29 5.46
C SER A 144 6.59 2.98 6.94
N LEU A 145 5.44 2.85 7.60
CA LEU A 145 5.29 2.60 9.02
C LEU A 145 4.39 1.38 9.27
N MET A 146 4.68 0.65 10.34
CA MET A 146 3.79 -0.34 10.94
C MET A 146 3.31 0.12 12.30
N LEU A 147 2.15 -0.38 12.73
CA LEU A 147 1.60 -0.14 14.05
C LEU A 147 1.52 -1.46 14.81
N TYR A 148 2.18 -1.57 15.96
CA TYR A 148 2.16 -2.78 16.79
C TYR A 148 1.51 -2.52 18.14
N CYS A 149 0.47 -3.28 18.47
CA CYS A 149 -0.15 -3.28 19.78
C CYS A 149 0.31 -4.51 20.57
N ALA A 150 1.19 -4.30 21.56
CA ALA A 150 1.75 -5.38 22.36
C ALA A 150 0.71 -6.07 23.28
N GLU A 151 -0.23 -5.31 23.83
CA GLU A 151 -1.30 -5.83 24.69
C GLU A 151 -2.16 -6.86 23.94
N GLU A 152 -2.54 -6.54 22.71
CA GLU A 152 -3.37 -7.41 21.87
C GLU A 152 -2.57 -8.32 20.95
N ARG A 153 -1.24 -8.13 20.87
CA ARG A 153 -0.33 -8.86 19.98
C ARG A 153 -0.73 -8.75 18.51
N VAL A 154 -1.22 -7.58 18.12
CA VAL A 154 -1.69 -7.31 16.74
C VAL A 154 -0.71 -6.38 16.05
N LEU A 155 -0.35 -6.73 14.81
CA LEU A 155 0.46 -5.90 13.93
C LEU A 155 -0.38 -5.41 12.75
N ILE A 156 -0.49 -4.10 12.56
CA ILE A 156 -0.89 -3.53 11.27
C ILE A 156 0.40 -3.37 10.48
N SER A 157 0.64 -4.28 9.54
CA SER A 157 1.92 -4.40 8.83
C SER A 157 2.00 -3.53 7.57
N ALA A 158 0.89 -2.91 7.15
CA ALA A 158 0.78 -2.27 5.85
C ALA A 158 1.36 -3.20 4.76
N ASP A 159 2.27 -2.69 3.94
CA ASP A 159 2.87 -3.42 2.83
C ASP A 159 4.20 -4.11 3.14
N ALA A 160 4.62 -4.08 4.41
CA ALA A 160 5.82 -4.75 4.87
C ALA A 160 5.67 -6.28 5.00
N LEU A 161 4.46 -6.76 5.29
CA LEU A 161 4.17 -8.19 5.37
C LEU A 161 2.70 -8.46 5.04
N TRP A 162 2.49 -9.31 4.04
CA TRP A 162 1.21 -9.92 3.70
C TRP A 162 1.30 -11.44 3.96
N GLU A 163 0.16 -12.13 3.99
CA GLU A 163 0.13 -13.59 4.15
C GLU A 163 1.00 -14.30 3.09
N LYS A 164 1.11 -13.69 1.89
CA LYS A 164 1.84 -14.23 0.73
C LYS A 164 2.91 -13.27 0.22
N GLY A 165 3.70 -12.68 1.12
CA GLY A 165 4.86 -11.86 0.75
C GLY A 165 4.77 -10.43 1.29
N PHE A 166 4.95 -9.45 0.41
CA PHE A 166 5.00 -8.02 0.73
C PHE A 166 4.82 -7.21 -0.58
N GLY A 167 4.70 -5.89 -0.44
CA GLY A 167 4.55 -4.95 -1.56
C GLY A 167 5.73 -4.95 -2.54
N VAL A 168 5.59 -4.24 -3.66
CA VAL A 168 6.71 -4.06 -4.61
C VAL A 168 7.81 -3.24 -3.94
N ILE A 169 9.08 -3.65 -4.03
CA ILE A 169 10.18 -2.82 -3.51
C ILE A 169 10.52 -1.76 -4.56
N PHE A 170 9.93 -0.57 -4.43
CA PHE A 170 10.10 0.53 -5.36
C PHE A 170 11.50 1.16 -5.37
N PRO A 171 12.20 1.34 -4.23
CA PRO A 171 13.53 1.97 -4.21
C PRO A 171 14.55 1.30 -5.16
N GLU A 172 14.51 -0.03 -5.27
CA GLU A 172 15.39 -0.82 -6.15
C GLU A 172 15.15 -0.54 -7.64
N LEU A 173 13.98 -0.02 -8.02
CA LEU A 173 13.70 0.40 -9.39
C LEU A 173 14.36 1.74 -9.73
N GLU A 174 14.66 2.56 -8.71
CA GLU A 174 15.19 3.91 -8.85
C GLU A 174 16.70 3.98 -8.47
N GLY A 175 17.32 2.83 -8.22
CA GLY A 175 18.74 2.72 -7.88
C GLY A 175 19.05 2.95 -6.40
N GLU A 176 18.03 2.94 -5.55
CA GLU A 176 18.14 3.02 -4.10
C GLU A 176 18.06 1.62 -3.47
N SER A 177 18.56 1.47 -2.25
CA SER A 177 18.45 0.21 -1.51
C SER A 177 17.03 0.03 -0.97
N GLY A 178 16.44 -1.13 -1.20
CA GLY A 178 15.19 -1.54 -0.55
C GLY A 178 15.18 -2.99 -0.10
N PHE A 179 16.00 -3.87 -0.69
CA PHE A 179 16.05 -5.28 -0.29
C PHE A 179 16.64 -5.48 1.11
N ALA A 180 17.68 -4.72 1.47
CA ALA A 180 18.31 -4.83 2.79
C ALA A 180 17.37 -4.33 3.89
N GLU A 181 16.66 -3.25 3.61
CA GLU A 181 15.66 -2.62 4.46
C GLU A 181 14.49 -3.58 4.68
N GLN A 182 13.93 -4.15 3.60
CA GLN A 182 12.86 -5.14 3.71
C GLN A 182 13.31 -6.37 4.52
N ARG A 183 14.56 -6.83 4.37
CA ARG A 183 15.11 -7.93 5.19
C ARG A 183 15.10 -7.56 6.67
N ALA A 184 15.62 -6.37 7.02
CA ALA A 184 15.66 -5.90 8.39
C ALA A 184 14.24 -5.75 9.00
N VAL A 185 13.25 -5.35 8.19
CA VAL A 185 11.85 -5.29 8.63
C VAL A 185 11.27 -6.68 8.91
N LEU A 186 11.51 -7.67 8.05
CA LEU A 186 11.08 -9.05 8.32
C LEU A 186 11.75 -9.62 9.57
N ASP A 187 13.05 -9.34 9.77
CA ASP A 187 13.79 -9.75 10.96
C ASP A 187 13.24 -9.07 12.23
N LEU A 188 12.88 -7.78 12.15
CA LEU A 188 12.22 -7.06 13.24
C LEU A 188 10.86 -7.69 13.58
N ILE A 189 10.00 -7.97 12.60
CA ILE A 189 8.69 -8.60 12.83
C ILE A 189 8.86 -9.96 13.51
N ALA A 190 9.88 -10.73 13.15
CA ALA A 190 10.18 -12.01 13.78
C ALA A 190 10.56 -11.90 15.27
N THR A 191 10.94 -10.71 15.77
CA THR A 191 11.22 -10.47 17.19
C THR A 191 10.00 -10.09 18.02
N LEU A 192 8.89 -9.72 17.37
CA LEU A 192 7.66 -9.27 18.03
C LEU A 192 6.78 -10.47 18.42
N ASP A 193 6.10 -10.39 19.57
CA ASP A 193 5.07 -11.37 19.95
C ASP A 193 3.75 -11.04 19.22
N VAL A 194 3.64 -11.46 17.96
CA VAL A 194 2.49 -11.19 17.10
C VAL A 194 1.60 -12.41 16.99
N ARG A 195 0.33 -12.28 17.43
CA ARG A 195 -0.70 -13.33 17.26
C ARG A 195 -1.51 -13.18 15.97
N ALA A 196 -1.61 -11.97 15.44
CA ALA A 196 -2.38 -11.66 14.23
C ALA A 196 -1.81 -10.45 13.49
N VAL A 197 -1.86 -10.50 12.16
CA VAL A 197 -1.42 -9.42 11.28
C VAL A 197 -2.61 -8.91 10.46
N ILE A 198 -2.73 -7.59 10.36
CA ILE A 198 -3.63 -6.90 9.43
C ILE A 198 -2.74 -6.29 8.34
N PRO A 199 -2.67 -6.91 7.15
CA PRO A 199 -1.85 -6.39 6.05
C PRO A 199 -2.51 -5.20 5.37
N GLY A 200 -1.73 -4.47 4.59
CA GLY A 200 -2.21 -3.48 3.63
C GLY A 200 -3.16 -4.13 2.62
N HIS A 201 -2.81 -5.29 2.06
CA HIS A 201 -3.68 -6.01 1.12
C HIS A 201 -3.88 -7.49 1.49
N GLY A 202 -5.08 -7.99 1.21
CA GLY A 202 -5.50 -9.36 1.51
C GLY A 202 -6.12 -9.52 2.90
N ALA A 203 -6.52 -10.74 3.24
CA ALA A 203 -7.19 -11.01 4.52
C ALA A 203 -6.20 -10.93 5.70
N PRO A 204 -6.66 -10.49 6.89
CA PRO A 204 -5.90 -10.66 8.12
C PRO A 204 -5.59 -12.15 8.40
N PHE A 205 -4.41 -12.42 8.96
CA PHE A 205 -3.91 -13.80 9.13
C PHE A 205 -3.22 -13.99 10.50
N THR A 206 -3.03 -15.26 10.89
CA THR A 206 -2.44 -15.64 12.20
C THR A 206 -1.18 -16.50 12.10
N ASP A 207 -0.90 -17.10 10.93
CA ASP A 207 0.30 -17.92 10.74
C ASP A 207 1.50 -17.02 10.38
N VAL A 208 1.96 -16.25 11.36
CA VAL A 208 3.00 -15.22 11.18
C VAL A 208 4.33 -15.84 10.79
N SER A 209 4.71 -16.97 11.42
CA SER A 209 5.96 -17.68 11.10
C SER A 209 5.97 -18.14 9.65
N HIS A 210 4.89 -18.74 9.16
CA HIS A 210 4.83 -19.15 7.76
C HIS A 210 4.85 -17.95 6.79
N ALA A 211 4.12 -16.88 7.11
CA ALA A 211 4.14 -15.65 6.30
C ALA A 211 5.55 -15.06 6.20
N LEU A 212 6.33 -15.05 7.29
CA LEU A 212 7.72 -14.60 7.33
C LEU A 212 8.65 -15.49 6.49
N GLU A 213 8.45 -16.81 6.51
CA GLU A 213 9.18 -17.75 5.65
C GLU A 213 8.89 -17.48 4.16
N VAL A 214 7.62 -17.31 3.80
CA VAL A 214 7.18 -17.00 2.43
C VAL A 214 7.74 -15.65 1.98
N ALA A 215 7.64 -14.62 2.81
CA ALA A 215 8.20 -13.31 2.53
C ALA A 215 9.73 -13.37 2.38
N SER A 216 10.43 -14.07 3.27
CA SER A 216 11.89 -14.23 3.20
C SER A 216 12.34 -14.94 1.93
N SER A 217 11.66 -16.03 1.55
CA SER A 217 11.94 -16.77 0.32
C SER A 217 11.69 -15.92 -0.93
N ARG A 218 10.59 -15.16 -0.93
CA ARG A 218 10.27 -14.21 -2.01
C ARG A 218 11.33 -13.12 -2.11
N LEU A 219 11.78 -12.57 -1.00
CA LEU A 219 12.81 -11.54 -0.96
C LEU A 219 14.14 -12.06 -1.53
N ASP A 220 14.58 -13.26 -1.14
CA ASP A 220 15.79 -13.86 -1.68
C ASP A 220 15.66 -14.15 -3.17
N TYR A 221 14.48 -14.59 -3.63
CA TYR A 221 14.20 -14.77 -5.06
C TYR A 221 14.33 -13.45 -5.83
N LEU A 222 13.75 -12.35 -5.34
CA LEU A 222 13.80 -11.05 -6.01
C LEU A 222 15.21 -10.45 -5.99
N ARG A 223 15.92 -10.51 -4.85
CA ARG A 223 17.27 -9.96 -4.68
C ARG A 223 18.32 -10.70 -5.53
N ALA A 224 18.12 -11.98 -5.81
CA ALA A 224 19.06 -12.78 -6.60
C ALA A 224 19.21 -12.30 -8.06
N ASP A 225 18.24 -11.54 -8.59
CA ASP A 225 18.29 -10.97 -9.94
C ASP A 225 17.38 -9.73 -10.01
N PRO A 226 17.94 -8.52 -10.14
CA PRO A 226 17.18 -7.26 -10.22
C PRO A 226 16.07 -7.26 -11.29
N ALA A 227 16.24 -8.04 -12.38
CA ALA A 227 15.21 -8.18 -13.41
C ALA A 227 13.91 -8.79 -12.86
N ARG A 228 13.98 -9.60 -11.79
CA ARG A 228 12.79 -10.20 -11.18
C ARG A 228 11.92 -9.17 -10.48
N ASN A 229 12.52 -8.24 -9.73
CA ASN A 229 11.77 -7.16 -9.08
C ASN A 229 11.22 -6.18 -10.12
N ALA A 230 12.03 -5.79 -11.11
CA ALA A 230 11.60 -4.94 -12.21
C ALA A 230 10.39 -5.51 -12.96
N LYS A 231 10.45 -6.80 -13.32
CA LYS A 231 9.34 -7.49 -13.98
C LYS A 231 8.11 -7.64 -13.09
N ASN A 232 8.30 -7.93 -11.80
CA ASN A 232 7.22 -7.98 -10.83
C ASN A 232 6.52 -6.61 -10.70
N ALA A 233 7.29 -5.52 -10.58
CA ALA A 233 6.78 -4.17 -10.50
C ALA A 233 5.94 -3.79 -11.72
N LEU A 234 6.46 -4.02 -12.94
CA LEU A 234 5.68 -3.78 -14.17
C LEU A 234 4.35 -4.52 -14.16
N LYS A 235 4.37 -5.82 -13.83
CA LYS A 235 3.16 -6.64 -13.82
C LYS A 235 2.14 -6.14 -12.78
N VAL A 236 2.60 -5.78 -11.58
CA VAL A 236 1.75 -5.22 -10.53
C VAL A 236 1.15 -3.89 -10.99
N LEU A 237 1.96 -2.95 -11.50
CA LEU A 237 1.49 -1.64 -11.95
C LEU A 237 0.49 -1.74 -13.13
N ILE A 238 0.68 -2.69 -14.04
CA ILE A 238 -0.29 -2.97 -15.12
C ILE A 238 -1.62 -3.44 -14.56
N VAL A 239 -1.61 -4.46 -13.69
CA VAL A 239 -2.84 -5.00 -13.08
C VAL A 239 -3.53 -3.93 -12.26
N PHE A 240 -2.76 -3.18 -11.47
CA PHE A 240 -3.27 -2.12 -10.63
C PHE A 240 -3.95 -1.01 -11.46
N LYS A 241 -3.30 -0.56 -12.54
CA LYS A 241 -3.92 0.40 -13.46
C LYS A 241 -5.21 -0.13 -14.06
N LEU A 242 -5.21 -1.39 -14.51
CA LEU A 242 -6.41 -2.02 -15.07
C LEU A 242 -7.53 -2.16 -14.04
N MET A 243 -7.24 -2.44 -12.77
CA MET A 243 -8.25 -2.43 -11.71
C MET A 243 -8.91 -1.05 -11.55
N GLU A 244 -8.15 0.03 -11.69
CA GLU A 244 -8.65 1.40 -11.68
C GLU A 244 -9.51 1.72 -12.90
N VAL A 245 -8.96 1.56 -14.12
CA VAL A 245 -9.60 2.05 -15.35
C VAL A 245 -10.51 1.03 -16.04
N ARG A 246 -10.50 -0.23 -15.56
CA ARG A 246 -11.21 -1.42 -16.07
C ARG A 246 -10.81 -1.88 -17.47
N SER A 247 -10.44 -0.97 -18.35
CA SER A 247 -9.97 -1.26 -19.70
C SER A 247 -9.04 -0.16 -20.21
N MET A 248 -8.03 -0.53 -20.99
CA MET A 248 -7.18 0.42 -21.73
C MET A 248 -6.62 -0.23 -23.00
N SER A 249 -6.22 0.57 -24.00
CA SER A 249 -5.48 0.03 -25.14
C SER A 249 -4.04 -0.29 -24.76
N PHE A 250 -3.40 -1.19 -25.50
CA PHE A 250 -1.97 -1.46 -25.35
C PHE A 250 -1.12 -0.20 -25.60
N ASP A 251 -1.52 0.66 -26.55
CA ASP A 251 -0.87 1.96 -26.79
C ASP A 251 -0.98 2.90 -25.59
N ALA A 252 -2.13 2.97 -24.93
CA ALA A 252 -2.27 3.75 -23.69
C ALA A 252 -1.34 3.21 -22.60
N LEU A 253 -1.17 1.88 -22.52
CA LEU A 253 -0.27 1.27 -21.54
C LEU A 253 1.19 1.59 -21.86
N ARG A 254 1.57 1.61 -23.15
CA ARG A 254 2.89 2.08 -23.58
C ARG A 254 3.14 3.52 -23.18
N HIS A 255 2.20 4.42 -23.48
CA HIS A 255 2.31 5.82 -23.13
C HIS A 255 2.45 6.02 -21.61
N MET A 256 1.65 5.31 -20.82
CA MET A 256 1.79 5.33 -19.35
C MET A 256 3.16 4.82 -18.90
N THR A 257 3.63 3.71 -19.48
CA THR A 257 4.95 3.14 -19.17
C THR A 257 6.07 4.15 -19.46
N ASP A 258 5.92 4.95 -20.51
CA ASP A 258 6.91 5.98 -20.87
C ASP A 258 6.84 7.21 -19.97
N SER A 259 5.66 7.59 -19.46
CA SER A 259 5.50 8.77 -18.60
C SER A 259 5.76 8.48 -17.11
N ALA A 260 5.26 7.36 -16.59
CA ALA A 260 5.37 6.99 -15.18
C ALA A 260 6.79 6.47 -14.88
N ARG A 261 7.55 7.19 -14.05
CA ARG A 261 8.98 6.92 -13.86
C ARG A 261 9.26 5.50 -13.35
N ALA A 262 8.46 4.98 -12.42
CA ALA A 262 8.66 3.65 -11.85
C ALA A 262 8.45 2.55 -12.91
N MET A 263 7.43 2.71 -13.76
CA MET A 263 7.21 1.79 -14.88
C MET A 263 8.34 1.88 -15.91
N ARG A 264 8.77 3.10 -16.25
CA ARG A 264 9.86 3.32 -17.20
C ARG A 264 11.16 2.70 -16.70
N SER A 265 11.55 2.97 -15.45
CA SER A 265 12.77 2.43 -14.84
C SER A 265 12.73 0.91 -14.75
N ALA A 266 11.59 0.33 -14.32
CA ALA A 266 11.41 -1.11 -14.31
C ALA A 266 11.55 -1.72 -15.71
N ALA A 267 11.05 -1.07 -16.76
CA ALA A 267 11.21 -1.57 -18.12
C ALA A 267 12.64 -1.42 -18.66
N ASP A 268 13.34 -0.35 -18.27
CA ASP A 268 14.73 -0.08 -18.68
C ASP A 268 15.74 -1.02 -18.00
N LEU A 269 15.42 -1.54 -16.81
CA LEU A 269 16.16 -2.63 -16.17
C LEU A 269 16.03 -3.97 -16.91
N LEU A 270 14.98 -4.14 -17.73
CA LEU A 270 14.71 -5.39 -18.44
C LEU A 270 15.19 -5.38 -19.89
N ALA A 271 15.16 -4.21 -20.55
CA ALA A 271 15.63 -4.08 -21.92
C ALA A 271 15.96 -2.63 -22.28
N THR A 272 16.65 -2.44 -23.42
CA THR A 272 16.86 -1.11 -23.98
C THR A 272 15.54 -0.45 -24.36
N SER A 273 15.51 0.89 -24.41
CA SER A 273 14.32 1.69 -24.77
C SER A 273 13.63 1.22 -26.06
N SER A 274 14.41 0.85 -27.09
CA SER A 274 13.90 0.31 -28.37
C SER A 274 13.11 -1.00 -28.24
N LYS A 275 13.31 -1.76 -27.16
CA LYS A 275 12.68 -3.05 -26.88
C LYS A 275 11.63 -2.99 -25.76
N ARG A 276 11.38 -1.82 -25.17
CA ARG A 276 10.44 -1.62 -24.05
C ARG A 276 9.04 -2.16 -24.34
N SER A 277 8.53 -1.89 -25.54
CA SER A 277 7.23 -2.40 -25.96
C SER A 277 7.15 -3.93 -26.02
N ALA A 278 8.25 -4.61 -26.37
CA ALA A 278 8.26 -6.07 -26.41
C ALA A 278 8.23 -6.66 -25.00
N VAL A 279 8.96 -6.06 -24.06
CA VAL A 279 8.92 -6.41 -22.63
C VAL A 279 7.51 -6.22 -22.06
N LEU A 280 6.87 -5.09 -22.39
CA LEU A 280 5.51 -4.80 -21.94
C LEU A 280 4.51 -5.83 -22.48
N LYS A 281 4.62 -6.18 -23.78
CA LYS A 281 3.79 -7.23 -24.38
C LYS A 281 4.00 -8.58 -23.70
N GLN A 282 5.25 -8.95 -23.40
CA GLN A 282 5.55 -10.18 -22.66
C GLN A 282 4.91 -10.18 -21.27
N CYS A 283 4.96 -9.07 -20.53
CA CYS A 283 4.32 -8.95 -19.22
C CYS A 283 2.81 -9.12 -19.31
N VAL A 284 2.17 -8.47 -20.30
CA VAL A 284 0.73 -8.63 -20.58
C VAL A 284 0.39 -10.09 -20.92
N ASP A 285 1.17 -10.75 -21.76
CA ASP A 285 0.92 -12.14 -22.15
C ASP A 285 1.06 -13.11 -20.97
N GLU A 286 2.00 -12.85 -20.05
CA GLU A 286 2.13 -13.60 -18.81
C GLU A 286 0.96 -13.37 -17.85
N LEU A 287 0.50 -12.13 -17.72
CA LEU A 287 -0.68 -11.78 -16.93
C LEU A 287 -1.95 -12.41 -17.51
N ALA A 288 -2.07 -12.46 -18.83
CA ALA A 288 -3.17 -13.12 -19.52
C ALA A 288 -3.16 -14.63 -19.27
N ARG A 289 -1.99 -15.28 -19.34
CA ARG A 289 -1.85 -16.71 -19.02
C ARG A 289 -2.20 -17.03 -17.57
N SER A 290 -1.91 -16.13 -16.63
CA SER A 290 -2.28 -16.31 -15.23
C SER A 290 -3.72 -15.90 -14.91
N GLY A 291 -4.47 -15.37 -15.89
CA GLY A 291 -5.84 -14.88 -15.71
C GLY A 291 -5.95 -13.55 -14.95
N ALA A 292 -4.85 -12.80 -14.80
CA ALA A 292 -4.84 -11.52 -14.09
C ALA A 292 -5.24 -10.33 -15.00
N VAL A 293 -5.17 -10.52 -16.31
CA VAL A 293 -5.57 -9.55 -17.35
C VAL A 293 -6.28 -10.33 -18.45
N ARG A 294 -7.31 -9.75 -19.07
CA ARG A 294 -7.89 -10.27 -20.32
C ARG A 294 -7.45 -9.42 -21.49
N VAL A 295 -7.19 -10.05 -22.63
CA VAL A 295 -6.75 -9.37 -23.86
C VAL A 295 -7.80 -9.63 -24.95
N ASP A 296 -8.33 -8.55 -25.54
CA ASP A 296 -9.28 -8.57 -26.65
C ASP A 296 -8.78 -7.64 -27.77
N GLY A 297 -8.12 -8.23 -28.77
CA GLY A 297 -7.37 -7.47 -29.78
C GLY A 297 -6.29 -6.59 -29.13
N GLU A 298 -6.38 -5.27 -29.38
CA GLU A 298 -5.49 -4.25 -28.79
C GLU A 298 -5.99 -3.73 -27.42
N THR A 299 -7.13 -4.24 -26.93
CA THR A 299 -7.72 -3.81 -25.66
C THR A 299 -7.29 -4.77 -24.54
N LEU A 300 -6.82 -4.19 -23.45
CA LEU A 300 -6.53 -4.86 -22.19
C LEU A 300 -7.67 -4.59 -21.22
N LEU A 301 -8.11 -5.61 -20.51
CA LEU A 301 -9.22 -5.56 -19.56
C LEU A 301 -8.75 -6.08 -18.20
N ALA A 302 -9.26 -5.49 -17.13
CA ALA A 302 -9.18 -6.10 -15.81
C ALA A 302 -9.82 -7.50 -15.84
N ALA A 303 -9.26 -8.43 -15.06
CA ALA A 303 -9.82 -9.76 -14.88
C ALA A 303 -11.15 -9.73 -14.10
#